data_AF-X1I2S4-F1
#
_entry.id   AF-X1I2S4-F1
#
_cell.length_a   1.000
_cell.length_b   1.000
_cell.length_c   1.000
_cell.angle_alpha   90.00
_cell.angle_beta   90.00
_cell.angle_gamma   90.00
#
_symmetry.space_group_name_H-M   'P 1'
#
loop_
_entity.id
_entity.type
_entity.pdbx_description
1 polymer ?
#
loop_
_entity_poly.entity_id
_entity_poly.type
_entity_poly.pdbx_seq_one_letter_code
_entity_poly.pdbx_strand_id
1 'polypeptide(L)'
;VAGPNVRMERKAMENLDWLVTIDLWETETAAFWKGPEADPAKIKTEAFLLPAACSVEKEGSVTNSGRWSQWRYQAVQPSGEAKRDLWTIDRIFRSVRGLYSYEGGAYPQALLDMKWDYGDEPDVHEVAREINGFDLTTGRLLPSFGKLKDDGSTSSGNWLYCGSYTEKGNMAARRGLSDPSGIGLYPEWSWCWPVNRRIIYNRASCDTNGRPWDSEHPVIRWTGSRWIGDVPDYGATVPPEKNVGAFIMKPEGHARLFGMGLADGP
;
A
#
# COMPACT_ATOMS: atom_id res chain seq x y z
N VAL A 1 -2.35 -21.41 9.91
CA VAL A 1 -1.25 -21.85 9.02
C VAL A 1 -1.80 -22.20 7.64
N ALA A 2 -1.37 -21.50 6.59
CA ALA A 2 -1.75 -21.78 5.19
C ALA A 2 -0.58 -22.35 4.36
N GLY A 3 0.57 -22.60 5.00
CA GLY A 3 1.75 -23.12 4.32
C GLY A 3 1.58 -24.58 3.90
N PRO A 4 2.36 -25.02 2.90
CA PRO A 4 2.10 -26.26 2.17
C PRO A 4 2.35 -27.51 3.01
N ASN A 5 3.11 -27.43 4.10
CA ASN A 5 3.41 -28.58 4.96
C ASN A 5 3.10 -28.29 6.43
N VAL A 6 1.81 -28.35 6.76
CA VAL A 6 1.27 -28.01 8.08
C VAL A 6 1.92 -28.75 9.26
N ARG A 7 2.34 -30.02 9.08
CA ARG A 7 2.97 -30.80 10.16
C ARG A 7 4.36 -30.26 10.47
N MET A 8 5.16 -30.05 9.44
CA MET A 8 6.51 -29.49 9.57
C MET A 8 6.45 -28.09 10.18
N GLU A 9 5.54 -27.25 9.70
CA GLU A 9 5.40 -25.86 10.15
C GLU A 9 4.95 -25.77 11.61
N ARG A 10 3.98 -26.58 12.03
CA ARG A 10 3.59 -26.66 13.44
C ARG A 10 4.74 -27.09 14.34
N LYS A 11 5.51 -28.10 13.90
CA LYS A 11 6.64 -28.60 14.68
C LYS A 11 7.80 -27.61 14.73
N ALA A 12 7.97 -26.80 13.69
CA ALA A 12 8.94 -25.71 13.69
C ALA A 12 8.59 -24.64 14.74
N MET A 13 7.31 -24.28 14.90
CA MET A 13 6.87 -23.30 15.89
C MET A 13 7.19 -23.69 17.34
N GLU A 14 7.24 -25.00 17.64
CA GLU A 14 7.65 -25.49 18.98
C GLU A 14 9.11 -25.19 19.35
N ASN A 15 9.94 -24.82 18.38
CA ASN A 15 11.33 -24.47 18.62
C ASN A 15 11.58 -22.96 18.79
N LEU A 16 10.53 -22.13 18.75
CA LEU A 16 10.64 -20.70 19.03
C LEU A 16 10.83 -20.47 20.53
N ASP A 17 11.62 -19.47 20.89
CA ASP A 17 11.66 -18.98 22.28
C ASP A 17 10.34 -18.28 22.65
N TRP A 18 9.80 -17.48 21.73
CA TRP A 18 8.55 -16.77 21.89
C TRP A 18 7.82 -16.57 20.55
N LEU A 19 6.51 -16.41 20.61
CA LEU A 19 5.63 -16.12 19.48
C LEU A 19 4.62 -15.06 19.86
N VAL A 20 4.56 -13.96 19.12
CA VAL A 20 3.50 -12.95 19.23
C VAL A 20 2.54 -13.11 18.05
N THR A 21 1.25 -13.27 18.36
CA THR A 21 0.16 -13.33 17.39
C THR A 21 -0.80 -12.17 17.62
N ILE A 22 -1.18 -11.47 16.55
CA ILE A 22 -2.17 -10.38 16.56
C ILE A 22 -3.30 -10.83 15.64
N ASP A 23 -4.45 -11.18 16.22
CA ASP A 23 -5.56 -11.78 15.47
C ASP A 23 -6.91 -11.47 16.13
N LEU A 24 -7.99 -11.68 15.37
CA LEU A 24 -9.37 -11.54 15.82
C LEU A 24 -9.79 -12.66 16.76
N TRP A 25 -9.21 -13.84 16.55
CA TRP A 25 -9.57 -15.06 17.25
C TRP A 25 -8.33 -15.82 17.70
N GLU A 26 -8.51 -16.76 18.63
CA GLU A 26 -7.52 -17.80 18.78
C GLU A 26 -7.47 -18.65 17.49
N THR A 27 -6.31 -18.71 16.86
CA THR A 27 -6.08 -19.47 15.62
C THR A 27 -5.20 -20.69 15.88
N GLU A 28 -5.13 -21.61 14.92
CA GLU A 28 -4.22 -22.78 15.02
C GLU A 28 -2.74 -22.37 15.12
N THR A 29 -2.41 -21.17 14.65
CA THR A 29 -1.06 -20.59 14.82
C THR A 29 -0.87 -20.12 16.25
N ALA A 30 -1.80 -19.34 16.82
CA ALA A 30 -1.69 -18.85 18.22
C ALA A 30 -1.72 -20.00 19.24
N ALA A 31 -2.49 -21.05 18.92
CA ALA A 31 -2.69 -22.23 19.75
C ALA A 31 -1.83 -23.44 19.34
N PHE A 32 -0.73 -23.22 18.61
CA PHE A 32 0.05 -24.34 18.05
C PHE A 32 0.50 -25.35 19.11
N TRP A 33 0.79 -24.88 20.33
CA TRP A 33 1.28 -25.66 21.46
C TRP A 33 0.24 -26.63 22.05
N LYS A 34 -1.05 -26.43 21.75
CA LYS A 34 -2.16 -27.36 22.08
C LYS A 34 -2.77 -28.01 20.83
N GLY A 35 -2.08 -27.92 19.69
CA GLY A 35 -2.52 -28.51 18.43
C GLY A 35 -2.41 -30.04 18.42
N PRO A 36 -2.86 -30.70 17.32
CA PRO A 36 -2.69 -32.13 17.14
C PRO A 36 -1.22 -32.54 17.24
N GLU A 37 -0.94 -33.64 17.97
CA GLU A 37 0.41 -34.20 18.19
C GLU A 37 1.35 -33.32 19.05
N ALA A 38 0.87 -32.18 19.57
CA ALA A 38 1.61 -31.35 20.50
C ALA A 38 1.55 -31.94 21.92
N ASP A 39 2.66 -31.82 22.66
CA ASP A 39 2.74 -32.09 24.08
C ASP A 39 3.10 -30.78 24.79
N PRO A 40 2.11 -30.04 25.33
CA PRO A 40 2.34 -28.71 25.93
C PRO A 40 3.42 -28.72 27.00
N ALA A 41 3.60 -29.82 27.73
CA ALA A 41 4.61 -29.92 28.78
C ALA A 41 6.06 -29.95 28.23
N LYS A 42 6.24 -30.27 26.95
CA LYS A 42 7.55 -30.30 26.28
C LYS A 42 7.85 -29.04 25.47
N ILE A 43 6.86 -28.19 25.25
CA ILE A 43 6.97 -26.98 24.42
C ILE A 43 7.30 -25.81 25.33
N LYS A 44 8.42 -25.13 25.06
CA LYS A 44 8.94 -24.03 25.90
C LYS A 44 8.63 -22.64 25.37
N THR A 45 8.07 -22.56 24.16
CA THR A 45 7.74 -21.28 23.52
C THR A 45 6.75 -20.48 24.35
N GLU A 46 7.09 -19.24 24.66
CA GLU A 46 6.16 -18.29 25.26
C GLU A 46 5.23 -17.72 24.17
N ALA A 47 3.92 -17.96 24.29
CA ALA A 47 2.94 -17.55 23.29
C ALA A 47 2.09 -16.37 23.78
N PHE A 48 2.15 -15.25 23.06
CA PHE A 48 1.33 -14.07 23.28
C PHE A 48 0.25 -13.98 22.19
N LEU A 49 -1.01 -13.90 22.59
CA LEU A 49 -2.14 -13.61 21.70
C LEU A 49 -2.71 -12.25 22.05
N LEU A 50 -2.58 -11.29 21.12
CA LEU A 50 -3.06 -9.92 21.27
C LEU A 50 -4.35 -9.75 20.45
N PRO A 51 -5.49 -9.40 21.08
CA PRO A 51 -6.76 -9.28 20.38
C PRO A 51 -6.79 -8.07 19.44
N ALA A 52 -7.02 -8.32 18.15
CA ALA A 52 -7.06 -7.30 17.11
C ALA A 52 -8.49 -6.78 16.85
N ALA A 53 -8.60 -5.53 16.42
CA ALA A 53 -9.84 -4.97 15.89
C ALA A 53 -10.09 -5.45 14.45
N CYS A 54 -11.34 -5.82 14.14
CA CYS A 54 -11.76 -6.20 12.79
C CYS A 54 -11.87 -4.99 11.86
N SER A 55 -12.18 -5.25 10.59
CA SER A 55 -12.20 -4.21 9.55
C SER A 55 -13.23 -3.11 9.79
N VAL A 56 -14.37 -3.39 10.42
CA VAL A 56 -15.42 -2.39 10.70
C VAL A 56 -15.18 -1.61 12.00
N GLU A 57 -14.22 -2.06 12.81
CA GLU A 57 -13.84 -1.45 14.09
C GLU A 57 -12.67 -0.46 13.96
N LYS A 58 -12.17 -0.25 12.73
CA LYS A 58 -11.02 0.61 12.47
C LYS A 58 -11.13 1.40 11.17
N GLU A 59 -10.60 2.62 11.22
CA GLU A 59 -10.45 3.50 10.07
C GLU A 59 -9.14 3.22 9.32
N GLY A 60 -9.11 3.51 8.03
CA GLY A 60 -7.91 3.45 7.19
C GLY A 60 -8.25 3.15 5.74
N SER A 61 -7.25 2.79 4.95
CA SER A 61 -7.45 2.38 3.55
C SER A 61 -7.12 0.92 3.30
N VAL A 62 -7.80 0.34 2.30
CA VAL A 62 -7.44 -0.95 1.71
C VAL A 62 -7.47 -0.83 0.19
N THR A 63 -6.58 -1.55 -0.48
CA THR A 63 -6.46 -1.51 -1.94
C THR A 63 -6.98 -2.80 -2.55
N ASN A 64 -7.95 -2.68 -3.46
CA ASN A 64 -8.49 -3.85 -4.15
C ASN A 64 -7.61 -4.29 -5.34
N SER A 65 -8.00 -5.39 -6.00
CA SER A 65 -7.28 -5.92 -7.17
C SER A 65 -7.18 -4.92 -8.34
N GLY A 66 -8.16 -4.02 -8.47
CA GLY A 66 -8.14 -2.93 -9.44
C GLY A 66 -7.19 -1.77 -9.08
N ARG A 67 -6.41 -1.89 -7.99
CA ARG A 67 -5.51 -0.86 -7.44
C ARG A 67 -6.22 0.34 -6.80
N TRP A 68 -7.53 0.25 -6.56
CA TRP A 68 -8.30 1.31 -5.92
C TRP A 68 -8.04 1.27 -4.42
N SER A 69 -7.30 2.25 -3.93
CA SER A 69 -7.21 2.58 -2.52
C SER A 69 -8.54 3.19 -2.07
N GLN A 70 -9.21 2.53 -1.14
CA GLN A 70 -10.54 2.91 -0.65
C GLN A 70 -10.46 3.16 0.84
N TRP A 71 -10.88 4.35 1.25
CA TRP A 71 -10.97 4.71 2.66
C TRP A 71 -12.22 4.09 3.30
N ARG A 72 -12.07 3.53 4.49
CA ARG A 72 -13.16 3.04 5.34
C ARG A 72 -13.08 3.75 6.69
N TYR A 73 -14.24 3.93 7.31
CA TYR A 73 -14.36 4.56 8.63
C TYR A 73 -14.70 3.50 9.67
N GLN A 74 -14.30 3.76 10.91
CA GLN A 74 -14.77 2.98 12.04
C GLN A 74 -16.29 3.12 12.16
N ALA A 75 -17.01 1.99 12.17
CA ALA A 75 -18.46 1.96 12.36
C ALA A 75 -18.85 1.64 13.81
N VAL A 76 -18.06 0.81 14.49
CA VAL A 76 -18.29 0.38 15.88
C VAL A 76 -16.97 0.36 16.65
N GLN A 77 -17.04 0.39 17.98
CA GLN A 77 -15.84 0.25 18.82
C GLN A 77 -15.31 -1.20 18.78
N PRO A 78 -13.99 -1.41 18.91
CA PRO A 78 -13.43 -2.75 19.02
C PRO A 78 -14.08 -3.55 20.15
N SER A 79 -14.37 -4.82 19.90
CA SER A 79 -14.94 -5.71 20.90
C SER A 79 -14.00 -5.96 22.09
N GLY A 80 -14.54 -5.89 23.31
CA GLY A 80 -13.78 -6.13 24.54
C GLY A 80 -12.60 -5.17 24.69
N GLU A 81 -11.39 -5.72 24.86
CA GLU A 81 -10.14 -4.96 24.98
C GLU A 81 -9.33 -4.96 23.68
N ALA A 82 -9.92 -5.40 22.56
CA ALA A 82 -9.25 -5.45 21.27
C ALA A 82 -8.73 -4.09 20.83
N LYS A 83 -7.59 -4.08 20.16
CA LYS A 83 -6.92 -2.86 19.68
C LYS A 83 -6.71 -2.89 18.18
N ARG A 84 -6.70 -1.71 17.55
CA ARG A 84 -6.33 -1.58 16.14
C ARG A 84 -4.87 -1.94 15.97
N ASP A 85 -4.50 -2.58 14.87
CA ASP A 85 -3.11 -3.03 14.65
C ASP A 85 -2.10 -1.88 14.74
N LEU A 86 -2.46 -0.70 14.22
CA LEU A 86 -1.64 0.51 14.29
C LEU A 86 -1.30 0.88 15.74
N TRP A 87 -2.27 0.80 16.65
CA TRP A 87 -2.05 1.05 18.07
C TRP A 87 -1.11 0.01 18.68
N THR A 88 -1.34 -1.27 18.41
CA THR A 88 -0.53 -2.36 18.95
C THR A 88 0.94 -2.25 18.50
N ILE A 89 1.16 -1.97 17.21
CA ILE A 89 2.51 -1.78 16.64
C ILE A 89 3.18 -0.53 17.23
N ASP A 90 2.45 0.59 17.34
CA ASP A 90 2.97 1.82 17.97
C ASP A 90 3.44 1.58 19.40
N ARG A 91 2.64 0.88 20.23
CA ARG A 91 2.99 0.61 21.63
C ARG A 91 4.20 -0.31 21.73
N ILE A 92 4.26 -1.39 20.94
CA ILE A 92 5.44 -2.28 20.91
C ILE A 92 6.68 -1.49 20.51
N PHE A 93 6.61 -0.71 19.43
CA PHE A 93 7.73 0.09 18.96
C PHE A 93 8.21 1.10 20.00
N ARG A 94 7.29 1.86 20.62
CA ARG A 94 7.63 2.84 21.67
C ARG A 94 8.25 2.20 22.90
N SER A 95 7.75 1.03 23.33
CA SER A 95 8.32 0.29 24.46
C SER A 95 9.75 -0.17 24.16
N VAL A 96 9.98 -0.77 22.99
CA VAL A 96 11.33 -1.20 22.58
C VAL A 96 12.26 0.00 22.42
N ARG A 97 11.82 1.07 21.75
CA ARG A 97 12.60 2.31 21.63
C ARG A 97 12.93 2.93 22.99
N GLY A 98 11.98 2.89 23.94
CA GLY A 98 12.19 3.34 25.31
C GLY A 98 13.28 2.55 26.04
N LEU A 99 13.25 1.21 25.96
CA LEU A 99 14.30 0.36 26.51
C LEU A 99 15.66 0.68 25.90
N TYR A 100 15.74 0.77 24.57
CA TYR A 100 16.99 1.11 23.87
C TYR A 100 17.51 2.52 24.20
N SER A 101 16.61 3.48 24.49
CA SER A 101 17.02 4.83 24.90
C SER A 101 17.69 4.87 26.27
N TYR A 102 17.34 3.93 27.14
CA TYR A 102 17.86 3.85 28.51
C TYR A 102 19.06 2.89 28.62
N GLU A 103 18.95 1.70 28.04
CA GLU A 103 19.92 0.61 28.18
C GLU A 103 20.96 0.58 27.05
N GLY A 104 20.72 1.29 25.95
CA GLY A 104 21.49 1.13 24.73
C GLY A 104 21.24 -0.23 24.08
N GLY A 105 22.29 -0.83 23.50
CA GLY A 105 22.21 -2.15 22.88
C GLY A 105 22.96 -2.22 21.56
N ALA A 106 22.71 -3.27 20.79
CA ALA A 106 23.25 -3.40 19.44
C ALA A 106 22.51 -2.45 18.49
N TYR A 107 23.26 -1.53 17.87
CA TYR A 107 22.77 -0.59 16.84
C TYR A 107 21.49 0.20 17.23
N PRO A 108 21.49 0.91 18.38
CA PRO A 108 20.31 1.58 18.92
C PRO A 108 19.79 2.70 18.00
N GLN A 109 20.67 3.32 17.21
CA GLN A 109 20.33 4.45 16.34
C GLN A 109 19.21 4.11 15.34
N ALA A 110 19.13 2.88 14.84
CA ALA A 110 18.07 2.49 13.91
C ALA A 110 16.65 2.60 14.52
N LEU A 111 16.53 2.44 15.85
CA LEU A 111 15.26 2.60 16.56
C LEU A 111 15.05 4.04 17.03
N LEU A 112 16.11 4.68 17.52
CA LEU A 112 16.05 6.02 18.11
C LEU A 112 15.84 7.11 17.04
N ASP A 113 16.46 6.97 15.87
CA ASP A 113 16.41 7.96 14.79
C ASP A 113 15.20 7.75 13.85
N MET A 114 14.48 6.63 13.98
CA MET A 114 13.27 6.36 13.21
C MET A 114 12.19 7.39 13.56
N LYS A 115 11.74 8.12 12.53
CA LYS A 115 10.60 9.04 12.66
C LYS A 115 9.35 8.24 12.99
N TRP A 116 8.68 8.60 14.08
CA TRP A 116 7.48 7.92 14.58
C TRP A 116 6.64 8.89 15.42
N ASP A 117 6.03 9.86 14.75
CA ASP A 117 5.37 11.05 15.31
C ASP A 117 3.85 11.03 15.11
N TYR A 118 3.23 9.85 15.15
CA TYR A 118 1.79 9.68 14.90
C TYR A 118 0.85 10.09 16.05
N GLY A 119 1.37 10.64 17.16
CA GLY A 119 0.61 10.92 18.39
C GLY A 119 0.57 9.74 19.37
N ASP A 120 -0.01 9.97 20.56
CA ASP A 120 -0.14 8.90 21.59
C ASP A 120 -1.25 7.88 21.25
N GLU A 121 -2.35 8.36 20.67
CA GLU A 121 -3.27 7.51 19.90
C GLU A 121 -2.90 7.71 18.42
N PRO A 122 -2.25 6.73 17.76
CA PRO A 122 -1.64 6.94 16.45
C PRO A 122 -2.70 7.26 15.38
N ASP A 123 -2.54 8.40 14.71
CA ASP A 123 -3.47 8.88 13.67
C ASP A 123 -3.17 8.23 12.31
N VAL A 124 -4.15 7.47 11.81
CA VAL A 124 -4.09 6.81 10.50
C VAL A 124 -4.02 7.83 9.33
N HIS A 125 -4.52 9.06 9.50
CA HIS A 125 -4.40 10.11 8.49
C HIS A 125 -2.97 10.67 8.41
N GLU A 126 -2.22 10.72 9.52
CA GLU A 126 -0.79 11.08 9.48
C GLU A 126 0.02 9.99 8.77
N VAL A 127 -0.24 8.71 9.07
CA VAL A 127 0.38 7.58 8.36
C VAL A 127 0.08 7.63 6.85
N ALA A 128 -1.18 7.88 6.46
CA ALA A 128 -1.56 7.99 5.06
C ALA A 128 -0.88 9.17 4.34
N ARG A 129 -0.72 10.31 5.04
CA ARG A 129 0.00 11.47 4.54
C ARG A 129 1.50 11.21 4.38
N GLU A 130 2.12 10.48 5.30
CA GLU A 130 3.52 10.05 5.17
C GLU A 130 3.70 9.07 4.01
N ILE A 131 2.80 8.11 3.85
CA ILE A 131 2.78 7.19 2.69
C ILE A 131 2.70 7.99 1.39
N ASN A 132 1.85 9.02 1.32
CA ASN A 132 1.80 9.92 0.17
C ASN A 132 3.13 10.65 -0.05
N GLY A 133 3.61 11.33 0.99
CA GLY A 133 4.86 12.08 0.96
C GLY A 133 4.72 13.60 1.02
N PHE A 134 5.82 14.24 1.39
CA PHE A 134 5.92 15.66 1.65
C PHE A 134 7.13 16.28 0.94
N ASP A 135 7.03 17.57 0.62
CA ASP A 135 8.20 18.43 0.46
C ASP A 135 8.72 18.79 1.86
N LEU A 136 9.93 18.35 2.20
CA LEU A 136 10.50 18.48 3.54
C LEU A 136 10.97 19.91 3.86
N THR A 137 11.09 20.77 2.84
CA THR A 137 11.46 22.18 3.02
C THR A 137 10.26 23.05 3.39
N THR A 138 9.08 22.70 2.85
CA THR A 138 7.85 23.47 3.04
C THR A 138 6.84 22.80 3.98
N GLY A 139 6.99 21.51 4.26
CA GLY A 139 6.05 20.69 5.02
C GLY A 139 4.75 20.36 4.27
N ARG A 140 4.65 20.69 2.98
CA ARG A 140 3.43 20.48 2.17
C ARG A 140 3.39 19.08 1.57
N LEU A 141 2.19 18.54 1.41
CA LEU A 141 1.96 17.26 0.74
C LEU A 141 2.31 17.35 -0.75
N LEU A 142 2.99 16.32 -1.25
CA LEU A 142 3.30 16.23 -2.66
C LEU A 142 2.05 15.82 -3.46
N PRO A 143 1.80 16.46 -4.62
CA PRO A 143 0.61 16.16 -5.43
C PRO A 143 0.78 14.92 -6.32
N SER A 144 2.00 14.44 -6.54
CA SER A 144 2.33 13.31 -7.41
C SER A 144 3.80 12.90 -7.23
N PHE A 145 4.10 11.62 -7.47
CA PHE A 145 5.48 11.11 -7.47
C PHE A 145 6.42 11.83 -8.44
N GLY A 146 5.91 12.47 -9.50
CA GLY A 146 6.74 13.27 -10.41
C GLY A 146 7.34 14.53 -9.77
N LYS A 147 7.03 14.80 -8.50
CA LYS A 147 7.63 15.86 -7.68
C LYS A 147 8.61 15.34 -6.63
N LEU A 148 8.77 14.02 -6.51
CA LEU A 148 9.82 13.45 -5.67
C LEU A 148 11.20 13.75 -6.27
N LYS A 149 12.17 13.94 -5.38
CA LYS A 149 13.56 14.25 -5.71
C LYS A 149 14.49 13.28 -4.99
N ASP A 150 15.67 13.10 -5.57
CA ASP A 150 16.76 12.26 -5.07
C ASP A 150 17.76 13.01 -4.17
N ASP A 151 17.54 14.30 -3.93
CA ASP A 151 18.39 15.18 -3.12
C ASP A 151 18.05 15.20 -1.62
N GLY A 152 17.08 14.38 -1.20
CA GLY A 152 16.60 14.32 0.19
C GLY A 152 15.66 15.46 0.59
N SER A 153 15.26 16.35 -0.32
CA SER A 153 14.30 17.44 -0.02
C SER A 153 12.83 17.02 -0.04
N THR A 154 12.54 15.76 -0.37
CA THR A 154 11.19 15.19 -0.36
C THR A 154 11.17 13.82 0.31
N SER A 155 10.04 13.46 0.93
CA SER A 155 9.78 12.12 1.47
C SER A 155 8.56 11.48 0.81
N SER A 156 8.49 10.15 0.83
CA SER A 156 7.29 9.37 0.54
C SER A 156 7.48 7.95 1.04
N GLY A 157 6.59 7.48 1.93
CA GLY A 157 6.64 6.10 2.44
C GLY A 157 6.31 5.06 1.36
N ASN A 158 5.54 5.45 0.33
CA ASN A 158 5.34 4.65 -0.88
C ASN A 158 5.10 5.56 -2.09
N TRP A 159 6.10 5.65 -2.97
CA TRP A 159 6.05 6.54 -4.13
C TRP A 159 4.84 6.28 -5.06
N LEU A 160 4.34 5.04 -5.15
CA LEU A 160 3.16 4.72 -5.96
C LEU A 160 1.91 5.44 -5.45
N TYR A 161 1.84 5.71 -4.13
CA TYR A 161 0.75 6.39 -3.45
C TYR A 161 0.93 7.91 -3.40
N CYS A 162 2.03 8.46 -3.91
CA CYS A 162 2.20 9.91 -4.00
C CYS A 162 1.18 10.50 -4.99
N GLY A 163 0.22 11.25 -4.46
CA GLY A 163 -1.00 11.70 -5.11
C GLY A 163 -2.30 11.14 -4.48
N SER A 164 -2.22 10.23 -3.51
CA SER A 164 -3.38 9.66 -2.81
C SER A 164 -3.91 10.53 -1.67
N TYR A 165 -3.04 11.36 -1.07
CA TYR A 165 -3.41 12.34 -0.05
C TYR A 165 -2.65 13.64 -0.32
N THR A 166 -3.34 14.68 -0.78
CA THR A 166 -2.69 15.93 -1.18
C THR A 166 -3.22 17.10 -0.37
N GLU A 167 -2.76 18.32 -0.65
CA GLU A 167 -3.36 19.55 -0.09
C GLU A 167 -4.86 19.69 -0.38
N LYS A 168 -5.38 18.96 -1.39
CA LYS A 168 -6.82 18.89 -1.68
C LYS A 168 -7.57 17.87 -0.82
N GLY A 169 -6.88 17.18 0.09
CA GLY A 169 -7.42 16.16 0.98
C GLY A 169 -7.14 14.71 0.55
N ASN A 170 -7.85 13.80 1.22
CA ASN A 170 -7.73 12.36 1.06
C ASN A 170 -8.49 11.87 -0.19
N MET A 171 -7.77 11.48 -1.24
CA MET A 171 -8.37 11.06 -2.50
C MET A 171 -9.06 9.69 -2.38
N ALA A 172 -8.56 8.81 -1.50
CA ALA A 172 -9.15 7.49 -1.27
C ALA A 172 -10.53 7.55 -0.59
N ALA A 173 -10.87 8.68 0.03
CA ALA A 173 -12.17 8.93 0.67
C ALA A 173 -13.24 9.50 -0.29
N ARG A 174 -12.89 9.84 -1.54
CA ARG A 174 -13.85 10.38 -2.50
C ARG A 174 -14.94 9.35 -2.84
N ARG A 175 -16.16 9.85 -3.09
CA ARG A 175 -17.35 9.04 -3.40
C ARG A 175 -18.07 9.53 -4.66
N GLY A 176 -17.35 10.20 -5.56
CA GLY A 176 -17.93 10.74 -6.80
C GLY A 176 -18.28 9.63 -7.78
N LEU A 177 -19.50 9.66 -8.31
CA LEU A 177 -20.04 8.65 -9.23
C LEU A 177 -20.06 9.11 -10.69
N SER A 178 -19.46 10.26 -10.99
CA SER A 178 -19.38 10.74 -12.37
C SER A 178 -18.46 9.84 -13.18
N ASP A 179 -18.97 9.34 -14.32
CA ASP A 179 -18.19 8.63 -15.31
C ASP A 179 -18.46 9.18 -16.72
N PRO A 180 -17.83 10.30 -17.11
CA PRO A 180 -17.99 10.86 -18.44
C PRO A 180 -17.44 9.95 -19.56
N SER A 181 -16.67 8.91 -19.22
CA SER A 181 -16.07 8.00 -20.19
C SER A 181 -17.06 6.96 -20.73
N GLY A 182 -18.09 6.60 -19.95
CA GLY A 182 -19.06 5.57 -20.30
C GLY A 182 -18.53 4.12 -20.24
N ILE A 183 -17.28 3.91 -19.82
CA ILE A 183 -16.64 2.59 -19.75
C ILE A 183 -16.36 2.11 -18.31
N GLY A 184 -16.91 2.80 -17.31
CA GLY A 184 -16.85 2.40 -15.91
C GLY A 184 -15.59 2.82 -15.17
N LEU A 185 -14.94 3.93 -15.57
CA LEU A 185 -13.70 4.37 -14.91
C LEU A 185 -13.92 4.95 -13.52
N TYR A 186 -15.02 5.69 -13.32
CA TYR A 186 -15.36 6.40 -12.08
C TYR A 186 -14.15 7.07 -11.39
N PRO A 187 -13.46 8.02 -12.08
CA PRO A 187 -12.20 8.57 -11.60
C PRO A 187 -12.31 9.35 -10.28
N GLU A 188 -13.53 9.75 -9.90
CA GLU A 188 -13.84 10.44 -8.64
C GLU A 188 -14.34 9.50 -7.54
N TRP A 189 -14.42 8.19 -7.79
CA TRP A 189 -14.65 7.19 -6.75
C TRP A 189 -13.30 6.70 -6.22
N SER A 190 -13.04 6.97 -4.94
CA SER A 190 -11.77 6.70 -4.27
C SER A 190 -10.56 7.19 -5.09
N TRP A 191 -9.43 6.48 -5.04
CA TRP A 191 -8.24 6.79 -5.82
C TRP A 191 -7.48 5.52 -6.21
N CYS A 192 -6.92 5.49 -7.41
CA CYS A 192 -6.23 4.31 -7.96
C CYS A 192 -4.73 4.59 -8.16
N TRP A 193 -3.83 3.76 -7.67
CA TRP A 193 -2.40 3.93 -8.01
C TRP A 193 -2.09 3.29 -9.37
N PRO A 194 -1.18 3.85 -10.19
CA PRO A 194 -0.47 5.10 -9.99
C PRO A 194 -1.27 6.32 -10.48
N VAL A 195 -1.23 7.43 -9.73
CA VAL A 195 -1.79 8.77 -10.08
C VAL A 195 -3.19 8.76 -10.71
N ASN A 196 -4.07 7.90 -10.20
CA ASN A 196 -5.46 7.72 -10.62
C ASN A 196 -5.66 7.09 -12.02
N ARG A 197 -4.63 6.45 -12.60
CA ARG A 197 -4.73 5.66 -13.84
C ARG A 197 -5.53 4.38 -13.58
N ARG A 198 -6.76 4.33 -14.07
CA ARG A 198 -7.69 3.21 -13.82
C ARG A 198 -7.31 2.01 -14.67
N ILE A 199 -6.96 2.23 -15.94
CA ILE A 199 -6.44 1.22 -16.86
C ILE A 199 -4.98 1.58 -17.18
N ILE A 200 -4.03 0.78 -16.68
CA ILE A 200 -2.60 0.95 -17.01
C ILE A 200 -2.30 0.50 -18.43
N TYR A 201 -1.20 1.00 -18.99
CA TYR A 201 -0.79 0.81 -20.38
C TYR A 201 -1.83 1.30 -21.41
N ASN A 202 -2.72 2.20 -21.00
CA ASN A 202 -3.81 2.70 -21.83
C ASN A 202 -3.35 3.44 -23.10
N ARG A 203 -2.07 3.87 -23.21
CA ARG A 203 -1.50 4.32 -24.49
C ARG A 203 -1.59 3.26 -25.59
N ALA A 204 -1.52 1.97 -25.25
CA ALA A 204 -1.64 0.88 -26.21
C ALA A 204 -3.08 0.70 -26.75
N SER A 205 -4.08 1.37 -26.17
CA SER A 205 -5.46 1.38 -26.68
C SER A 205 -5.66 2.23 -27.95
N CYS A 206 -4.61 2.93 -28.39
CA CYS A 206 -4.63 3.82 -29.55
C CYS A 206 -3.54 3.45 -30.56
N ASP A 207 -3.77 3.82 -31.81
CA ASP A 207 -2.80 3.75 -32.90
C ASP A 207 -1.60 4.71 -32.70
N THR A 208 -0.67 4.73 -33.66
CA THR A 208 0.52 5.58 -33.62
C THR A 208 0.20 7.07 -33.66
N ASN A 209 -0.99 7.47 -34.14
CA ASN A 209 -1.48 8.84 -34.19
C ASN A 209 -2.38 9.20 -33.00
N GLY A 210 -2.55 8.29 -32.04
CA GLY A 210 -3.39 8.51 -30.85
C GLY A 210 -4.89 8.40 -31.11
N ARG A 211 -5.30 7.74 -32.20
CA ARG A 211 -6.70 7.38 -32.46
C ARG A 211 -7.02 6.05 -31.78
N PRO A 212 -8.13 5.94 -31.02
CA PRO A 212 -8.54 4.69 -30.37
C PRO A 212 -8.71 3.55 -31.37
N TRP A 213 -8.31 2.34 -30.98
CA TRP A 213 -8.60 1.12 -31.75
C TRP A 213 -10.09 0.76 -31.71
N ASP A 214 -10.71 0.90 -30.52
CA ASP A 214 -12.16 0.88 -30.34
C ASP A 214 -12.65 2.32 -30.22
N SER A 215 -13.33 2.81 -31.26
CA SER A 215 -13.89 4.16 -31.29
C SER A 215 -15.18 4.32 -30.49
N GLU A 216 -15.88 3.22 -30.19
CA GLU A 216 -17.13 3.24 -29.42
C GLU A 216 -16.82 3.33 -27.91
N HIS A 217 -15.74 2.69 -27.46
CA HIS A 217 -15.35 2.63 -26.05
C HIS A 217 -13.90 3.09 -25.82
N PRO A 218 -13.55 4.35 -26.15
CA PRO A 218 -12.16 4.80 -26.06
C PRO A 218 -11.71 4.94 -24.60
N VAL A 219 -10.62 4.28 -24.22
CA VAL A 219 -9.99 4.45 -22.90
C VAL A 219 -9.33 5.81 -22.78
N ILE A 220 -8.50 6.15 -23.77
CA ILE A 220 -7.95 7.49 -23.96
C ILE A 220 -7.97 7.86 -25.44
N ARG A 221 -7.81 9.14 -25.76
CA ARG A 221 -7.55 9.62 -27.14
C ARG A 221 -6.74 10.91 -27.16
N TRP A 222 -5.98 11.11 -28.23
CA TRP A 222 -5.24 12.35 -28.46
C TRP A 222 -6.14 13.44 -29.07
N THR A 223 -6.08 14.66 -28.55
CA THR A 223 -6.89 15.80 -29.05
C THR A 223 -6.14 16.72 -30.00
N GLY A 224 -4.89 16.40 -30.34
CA GLY A 224 -3.95 17.33 -31.01
C GLY A 224 -3.06 18.11 -30.04
N SER A 225 -3.39 18.14 -28.75
CA SER A 225 -2.62 18.87 -27.72
C SER A 225 -2.48 18.14 -26.39
N ARG A 226 -3.40 17.23 -26.05
CA ARG A 226 -3.36 16.43 -24.83
C ARG A 226 -4.10 15.10 -25.00
N TRP A 227 -3.83 14.16 -24.09
CA TRP A 227 -4.63 12.95 -23.93
C TRP A 227 -5.84 13.22 -23.03
N ILE A 228 -7.01 12.70 -23.40
CA ILE A 228 -8.26 12.76 -22.63
C ILE A 228 -8.87 11.37 -22.50
N GLY A 229 -9.77 11.16 -21.53
CA GLY A 229 -10.34 9.86 -21.16
C GLY A 229 -9.92 9.50 -19.73
N ASP A 230 -9.36 8.32 -19.55
CA ASP A 230 -8.58 7.97 -18.35
C ASP A 230 -7.35 8.88 -18.19
N VAL A 231 -6.75 8.88 -17.00
CA VAL A 231 -5.42 9.48 -16.81
C VAL A 231 -4.44 8.70 -17.70
N PRO A 232 -3.68 9.37 -18.60
CA PRO A 232 -2.80 8.67 -19.51
C PRO A 232 -1.66 7.99 -18.73
N ASP A 233 -1.46 6.71 -18.98
CA ASP A 233 -0.25 5.97 -18.63
C ASP A 233 0.88 6.28 -19.64
N TYR A 234 1.11 7.58 -19.76
CA TYR A 234 1.96 8.25 -20.74
C TYR A 234 2.14 9.71 -20.28
N GLY A 235 2.94 10.50 -20.99
CA GLY A 235 2.97 11.94 -20.76
C GLY A 235 1.67 12.60 -21.24
N ALA A 236 0.96 13.33 -20.37
CA ALA A 236 -0.36 13.89 -20.68
C ALA A 236 -0.39 14.84 -21.89
N THR A 237 0.72 15.50 -22.17
CA THR A 237 0.93 16.41 -23.31
C THR A 237 1.98 15.91 -24.28
N VAL A 238 2.50 14.69 -24.09
CA VAL A 238 3.48 14.11 -25.03
C VAL A 238 2.70 13.67 -26.27
N PRO A 239 3.00 14.27 -27.44
CA PRO A 239 2.26 13.98 -28.65
C PRO A 239 2.64 12.58 -29.20
N PRO A 240 1.72 11.87 -29.88
CA PRO A 240 1.95 10.51 -30.37
C PRO A 240 3.21 10.36 -31.24
N GLU A 241 3.54 11.39 -32.03
CA GLU A 241 4.66 11.41 -32.97
C GLU A 241 6.03 11.38 -32.28
N LYS A 242 6.10 11.70 -30.99
CA LYS A 242 7.34 11.53 -30.20
C LYS A 242 7.70 10.06 -29.98
N ASN A 243 6.75 9.15 -30.17
CA ASN A 243 6.93 7.70 -30.16
C ASN A 243 7.77 7.17 -28.97
N VAL A 244 7.44 7.59 -27.73
CA VAL A 244 8.20 7.15 -26.54
C VAL A 244 7.77 5.76 -26.01
N GLY A 245 6.89 5.07 -26.75
CA GLY A 245 6.41 3.72 -26.43
C GLY A 245 5.27 3.69 -25.40
N ALA A 246 4.39 2.70 -25.50
CA ALA A 246 3.20 2.59 -24.65
C ALA A 246 3.48 1.97 -23.26
N PHE A 247 4.63 1.34 -23.07
CA PHE A 247 4.99 0.62 -21.85
C PHE A 247 6.08 1.37 -21.09
N ILE A 248 5.70 2.46 -20.42
CA ILE A 248 6.62 3.43 -19.82
C ILE A 248 7.54 2.87 -18.72
N MET A 249 7.19 1.71 -18.16
CA MET A 249 7.98 1.02 -17.15
C MET A 249 9.04 0.08 -17.77
N LYS A 250 9.07 -0.05 -19.11
CA LYS A 250 10.07 -0.84 -19.84
C LYS A 250 11.12 0.09 -20.42
N PRO A 251 12.42 -0.24 -20.36
CA PRO A 251 13.49 0.60 -20.92
C PRO A 251 13.27 0.94 -22.40
N GLU A 252 12.69 0.00 -23.15
CA GLU A 252 12.46 0.14 -24.58
C GLU A 252 11.11 0.79 -24.92
N GLY A 253 10.23 1.01 -23.93
CA GLY A 253 8.86 1.51 -24.15
C GLY A 253 7.89 0.50 -24.78
N HIS A 254 8.29 -0.77 -24.96
CA HIS A 254 7.50 -1.82 -25.61
C HIS A 254 7.23 -3.01 -24.67
N ALA A 255 6.08 -3.66 -24.85
CA ALA A 255 5.82 -4.96 -24.23
C ALA A 255 6.76 -6.03 -24.78
N ARG A 256 7.09 -7.00 -23.94
CA ARG A 256 7.93 -8.14 -24.32
C ARG A 256 7.05 -9.35 -24.57
N LEU A 257 6.95 -9.79 -25.83
CA LEU A 257 6.46 -11.13 -26.17
C LEU A 257 7.54 -12.18 -25.87
N PHE A 258 8.78 -11.84 -26.19
CA PHE A 258 9.97 -12.60 -25.82
C PHE A 258 10.71 -11.83 -24.72
N GLY A 259 10.72 -12.38 -23.51
CA GLY A 259 11.41 -11.79 -22.37
C GLY A 259 12.84 -12.27 -22.29
N MET A 260 13.81 -11.39 -22.58
CA MET A 260 15.17 -11.59 -22.07
C MET A 260 15.17 -11.10 -20.62
N GLY A 261 15.16 -12.05 -19.69
CA GLY A 261 15.03 -11.80 -18.25
C GLY A 261 15.29 -13.07 -17.44
N LEU A 262 15.08 -12.99 -16.13
CA LEU A 262 15.24 -14.12 -15.22
C LEU A 262 14.26 -15.24 -15.56
N ALA A 263 14.65 -16.49 -15.26
CA ALA A 263 13.78 -17.65 -15.42
C ALA A 263 12.54 -17.58 -14.50
N ASP A 264 12.62 -16.84 -13.39
CA ASP A 264 11.54 -16.58 -12.44
C ASP A 264 11.56 -15.13 -11.94
N GLY A 265 10.37 -14.51 -11.84
CA GLY A 265 10.10 -13.24 -11.16
C GLY A 265 10.44 -11.93 -11.92
N PRO A 266 9.92 -10.77 -11.45
CA PRO A 266 10.41 -9.46 -11.88
C PRO A 266 11.85 -9.18 -11.45
#